data_AF-A0A1C6GJE9-F1
#
_entry.id   AF-A0A1C6GJE9-F1
#
_cell.length_a   1.000
_cell.length_b   1.000
_cell.length_c   1.000
_cell.angle_alpha   90.00
_cell.angle_beta   90.00
_cell.angle_gamma   90.00
#
_symmetry.space_group_name_H-M   'P 1'
#
loop_
_entity.id
_entity.type
_entity.pdbx_description
1 polymer ?
#
loop_
_entity_poly.entity_id
_entity_poly.type
_entity_poly.pdbx_seq_one_letter_code
_entity_poly.pdbx_strand_id
1 'polypeptide(L)'
;MDEKRKEQFYQNIVYDAWKDTLQDNTFDIDDNFFDLGGSSLQAIAIISKLSERFEVDIPQFFANPTIRNIAANLKEDANIMLRKFEQTFAFKQLKEINETEKREYQKKYAKVNNVKKEDDKYKDVLLLGATGFLGIYLLHQLLLESVATITLLIRADSMRQAQNRIKKHYEYYFGNGSYDQYSHRIKIIIGDLTLDMFGLTENEYKELANHIEAIINSAALVKHMGKNSEFELINVKIVENIVDFAKNGINKDIHHMSTIGIVYGANMEKSKTIFTEYDESTLDGLENQYLRSKVKAEKVLKNAKNQGVQSSIYRMSGILFDSKTGKYQINVNESSAYIYYRNLYRLRIVPSEIQRKMDISCVDKISEAVVKLILSDDRSNDVYHVINPNGLTIKEILNCFKDCENNKDIIMKELSVEEIYNYYKKTDTKEQELFKQLVFECEIVNDIGKCDLNIGGDRTIFILEQLGFKWEKVGREEIIRAYHAIRESKKSGKKQY
;
A
#
# COMPACT_ATOMS: atom_id res chain seq x y z
N MET A 1 37.69 11.53 -22.11
CA MET A 1 37.48 12.62 -21.13
C MET A 1 38.32 12.29 -19.92
N ASP A 2 39.16 13.20 -19.42
CA ASP A 2 39.93 13.00 -18.17
C ASP A 2 38.96 12.68 -17.01
N GLU A 3 39.34 11.81 -16.06
CA GLU A 3 38.46 11.33 -14.98
C GLU A 3 37.87 12.50 -14.18
N LYS A 4 38.68 13.51 -13.86
CA LYS A 4 38.22 14.73 -13.19
C LYS A 4 37.19 15.51 -14.00
N ARG A 5 37.35 15.56 -15.32
CA ARG A 5 36.36 16.23 -16.21
C ARG A 5 35.07 15.42 -16.30
N LYS A 6 35.15 14.09 -16.24
CA LYS A 6 33.97 13.21 -16.22
C LYS A 6 33.18 13.36 -14.93
N GLU A 7 33.88 13.35 -13.79
CA GLU A 7 33.28 13.55 -12.48
C GLU A 7 32.57 14.91 -12.40
N GLN A 8 33.24 15.99 -12.79
CA GLN A 8 32.63 17.32 -12.82
C GLN A 8 31.41 17.39 -13.74
N PHE A 9 31.48 16.73 -14.90
CA PHE A 9 30.37 16.67 -15.84
C PHE A 9 29.14 15.97 -15.23
N TYR A 10 29.34 14.84 -14.52
CA TYR A 10 28.25 14.13 -13.85
C TYR A 10 27.69 14.91 -12.66
N GLN A 11 28.55 15.58 -11.88
CA GLN A 11 28.11 16.45 -10.80
C GLN A 11 27.22 17.58 -11.32
N ASN A 12 27.59 18.21 -12.44
CA ASN A 12 26.77 19.26 -13.06
C ASN A 12 25.39 18.74 -13.50
N ILE A 13 25.31 17.53 -14.08
CA ILE A 13 24.04 16.91 -14.46
C ILE A 13 23.13 16.69 -13.24
N VAL A 14 23.68 16.13 -12.16
CA VAL A 14 22.92 15.88 -10.93
C VAL A 14 22.49 17.21 -10.28
N TYR A 15 23.39 18.21 -10.27
CA TYR A 15 23.11 19.55 -9.79
C TYR A 15 21.94 20.20 -10.54
N ASP A 16 21.93 20.14 -11.88
CA ASP A 16 20.85 20.68 -12.69
C ASP A 16 19.52 19.96 -12.42
N ALA A 17 19.55 18.64 -12.26
CA ALA A 17 18.35 17.86 -11.91
C ALA A 17 17.79 18.27 -10.53
N TRP A 18 18.65 18.51 -9.54
CA TRP A 18 18.27 19.02 -8.22
C TRP A 18 17.70 20.43 -8.31
N LYS A 19 18.39 21.32 -9.02
CA LYS A 19 18.00 22.72 -9.18
C LYS A 19 16.59 22.86 -9.75
N ASP A 20 16.29 22.12 -10.80
CA ASP A 20 14.96 22.10 -11.40
C ASP A 20 13.88 21.57 -10.45
N THR A 21 14.24 20.64 -9.56
CA THR A 21 13.28 19.92 -8.73
C THR A 21 13.01 20.63 -7.40
N LEU A 22 14.05 21.18 -6.79
CA LEU A 22 13.95 22.00 -5.58
C LEU A 22 13.54 23.44 -5.89
N GLN A 23 13.68 23.89 -7.15
CA GLN A 23 13.52 25.28 -7.55
C GLN A 23 14.46 26.21 -6.74
N ASP A 24 15.65 25.70 -6.42
CA ASP A 24 16.69 26.32 -5.61
C ASP A 24 18.06 26.09 -6.28
N ASN A 25 19.03 26.98 -6.08
CA ASN A 25 20.39 26.87 -6.59
C ASN A 25 21.46 27.26 -5.54
N THR A 26 21.11 27.24 -4.25
CA THR A 26 21.98 27.71 -3.16
C THR A 26 22.73 26.60 -2.42
N PHE A 27 22.65 25.36 -2.88
CA PHE A 27 23.28 24.19 -2.26
C PHE A 27 24.65 23.83 -2.88
N ASP A 28 25.52 23.22 -2.08
CA ASP A 28 26.83 22.67 -2.45
C ASP A 28 26.71 21.18 -2.83
N ILE A 29 27.76 20.61 -3.44
CA ILE A 29 27.78 19.22 -3.91
C ILE A 29 27.79 18.17 -2.79
N ASP A 30 28.11 18.60 -1.57
CA ASP A 30 28.14 17.76 -0.36
C ASP A 30 26.89 17.95 0.53
N ASP A 31 25.98 18.86 0.17
CA ASP A 31 24.74 19.05 0.90
C ASP A 31 23.80 17.85 0.72
N ASN A 32 23.11 17.49 1.80
CA ASN A 32 22.15 16.39 1.81
C ASN A 32 20.79 16.86 1.26
N PHE A 33 20.28 16.15 0.26
CA PHE A 33 19.01 16.45 -0.41
C PHE A 33 17.82 16.65 0.55
N PHE A 34 17.71 15.80 1.58
CA PHE A 34 16.58 15.83 2.51
C PHE A 34 16.73 16.92 3.56
N ASP A 35 17.95 17.26 3.95
CA ASP A 35 18.23 18.37 4.88
C ASP A 35 17.89 19.73 4.22
N LEU A 36 18.00 19.80 2.89
CA LEU A 36 17.54 20.93 2.07
C LEU A 36 16.01 20.98 1.88
N GLY A 37 15.26 20.07 2.52
CA GLY A 37 13.80 20.01 2.42
C GLY A 37 13.27 19.22 1.21
N GLY A 38 14.14 18.49 0.50
CA GLY A 38 13.74 17.58 -0.57
C GLY A 38 12.81 16.47 -0.08
N SER A 39 11.80 16.12 -0.86
CA SER A 39 10.86 15.03 -0.57
C SER A 39 11.14 13.77 -1.40
N SER A 40 10.64 12.61 -0.98
CA SER A 40 10.75 11.36 -1.76
C SER A 40 10.19 11.48 -3.18
N LEU A 41 9.08 12.23 -3.36
CA LEU A 41 8.50 12.46 -4.68
C LEU A 41 9.44 13.28 -5.59
N GLN A 42 10.11 14.29 -5.01
CA GLN A 42 11.14 15.05 -5.71
C GLN A 42 12.37 14.18 -6.00
N ALA A 43 12.79 13.31 -5.08
CA ALA A 43 13.85 12.34 -5.34
C ALA A 43 13.50 11.41 -6.52
N ILE A 44 12.25 10.94 -6.63
CA ILE A 44 11.78 10.15 -7.78
C ILE A 44 11.86 10.97 -9.07
N ALA A 45 11.46 12.24 -9.04
CA ALA A 45 11.59 13.11 -10.22
C ALA A 45 13.05 13.25 -10.67
N ILE A 46 14.00 13.40 -9.73
CA ILE A 46 15.44 13.43 -10.03
C ILE A 46 15.90 12.09 -10.60
N ILE A 47 15.58 10.97 -9.95
CA ILE A 47 15.94 9.62 -10.42
C ILE A 47 15.39 9.38 -11.82
N SER A 48 14.14 9.78 -12.08
CA SER A 48 13.50 9.67 -13.39
C SER A 48 14.25 10.45 -14.46
N LYS A 49 14.70 11.68 -14.18
CA LYS A 49 15.51 12.49 -15.11
C LYS A 49 16.88 11.86 -15.37
N LEU A 50 17.56 11.43 -14.32
CA LEU A 50 18.88 10.81 -14.42
C LEU A 50 18.81 9.47 -15.18
N SER A 51 17.76 8.68 -14.93
CA SER A 51 17.51 7.39 -15.57
C SER A 51 17.14 7.47 -17.05
N GLU A 52 17.14 8.63 -17.68
CA GLU A 52 17.11 8.73 -19.14
C GLU A 52 18.44 8.32 -19.79
N ARG A 53 19.54 8.46 -19.06
CA ARG A 53 20.90 8.19 -19.56
C ARG A 53 21.73 7.31 -18.63
N PHE A 54 21.41 7.30 -17.33
CA PHE A 54 22.23 6.68 -16.32
C PHE A 54 21.48 5.60 -15.56
N GLU A 55 22.12 4.49 -15.29
CA GLU A 55 21.70 3.60 -14.21
C GLU A 55 21.96 4.32 -12.88
N VAL A 56 20.88 4.52 -12.11
CA VAL A 56 20.92 5.12 -10.78
C VAL A 56 20.73 4.01 -9.77
N ASP A 57 21.74 3.80 -8.93
CA ASP A 57 21.61 2.92 -7.77
C ASP A 57 20.71 3.62 -6.74
N ILE A 58 19.43 3.23 -6.71
CA ILE A 58 18.42 3.80 -5.83
C ILE A 58 18.82 3.64 -4.35
N PRO A 59 19.18 2.43 -3.86
CA PRO A 59 19.74 2.27 -2.53
C PRO A 59 20.87 3.26 -2.22
N GLN A 60 21.82 3.45 -3.13
CA GLN A 60 22.97 4.34 -2.95
C GLN A 60 22.66 5.84 -3.14
N PHE A 61 21.62 6.18 -3.91
CA PHE A 61 21.11 7.55 -4.02
C PHE A 61 20.60 7.98 -2.65
N PHE A 62 19.72 7.17 -2.07
CA PHE A 62 19.12 7.51 -0.80
C PHE A 62 20.09 7.28 0.38
N ALA A 63 20.94 6.23 0.30
CA ALA A 63 22.38 6.34 0.53
C ALA A 63 22.92 7.49 1.36
N ASN A 64 23.47 8.36 0.57
CA ASN A 64 24.24 9.51 0.88
C ASN A 64 23.77 10.45 -0.23
N PRO A 65 22.63 11.12 -0.02
CA PRO A 65 21.91 11.81 -1.07
C PRO A 65 22.56 13.16 -1.30
N THR A 66 23.82 13.15 -1.70
CA THR A 66 24.63 14.31 -2.07
C THR A 66 24.97 14.22 -3.55
N ILE A 67 25.11 15.37 -4.20
CA ILE A 67 25.44 15.45 -5.63
C ILE A 67 26.74 14.70 -5.92
N ARG A 68 27.76 14.86 -5.06
CA ARG A 68 29.05 14.16 -5.19
C ARG A 68 28.86 12.64 -5.20
N ASN A 69 28.14 12.10 -4.22
CA ASN A 69 27.95 10.66 -4.11
C ASN A 69 27.09 10.11 -5.25
N ILE A 70 26.00 10.80 -5.61
CA ILE A 70 25.14 10.35 -6.71
C ILE A 70 25.94 10.32 -8.01
N ALA A 71 26.65 11.41 -8.34
CA ALA A 71 27.46 11.52 -9.55
C ALA A 71 28.56 10.43 -9.63
N ALA A 72 29.22 10.13 -8.52
CA ALA A 72 30.25 9.09 -8.46
C ALA A 72 29.72 7.68 -8.75
N ASN A 73 28.41 7.44 -8.55
CA ASN A 73 27.77 6.14 -8.77
C ASN A 73 26.96 6.06 -10.07
N LEU A 74 26.90 7.13 -10.87
CA LEU A 74 26.21 7.09 -12.16
C LEU A 74 26.97 6.24 -13.18
N LYS A 75 26.27 5.29 -13.80
CA LYS A 75 26.77 4.49 -14.91
C LYS A 75 25.96 4.79 -16.16
N GLU A 76 26.61 5.15 -17.26
CA GLU A 76 25.89 5.34 -18.52
C GLU A 76 25.29 4.03 -18.99
N ASP A 77 24.01 4.06 -19.33
CA ASP A 77 23.30 2.91 -19.87
C ASP A 77 22.24 3.37 -20.86
N ALA A 78 22.48 3.14 -22.15
CA ALA A 78 21.57 3.55 -23.21
C ALA A 78 20.25 2.75 -23.25
N ASN A 79 20.18 1.63 -22.54
CA ASN A 79 19.05 0.70 -22.55
C ASN A 79 18.25 0.70 -21.23
N ILE A 80 18.62 1.54 -20.26
CA ILE A 80 17.94 1.61 -18.95
C ILE A 80 16.43 1.86 -19.08
N MET A 81 16.03 2.76 -19.98
CA MET A 81 14.62 3.07 -20.22
C MET A 81 13.90 1.86 -20.82
N LEU A 82 14.48 1.20 -21.84
CA LEU A 82 13.87 0.00 -22.41
C LEU A 82 13.62 -1.07 -21.35
N ARG A 83 14.61 -1.37 -20.49
CA ARG A 83 14.45 -2.36 -19.41
C ARG A 83 13.37 -1.96 -18.41
N LYS A 84 13.23 -0.67 -18.10
CA LYS A 84 12.15 -0.17 -17.22
C LYS A 84 10.78 -0.34 -17.85
N PHE A 85 10.64 -0.11 -19.16
CA PHE A 85 9.41 -0.40 -19.90
C PHE A 85 9.10 -1.90 -19.89
N GLU A 86 10.09 -2.76 -20.14
CA GLU A 86 9.93 -4.21 -20.03
C GLU A 86 9.45 -4.63 -18.64
N GLN A 87 10.06 -4.11 -17.57
CA GLN A 87 9.64 -4.41 -16.20
C GLN A 87 8.22 -3.93 -15.87
N THR A 88 7.79 -2.80 -16.45
CA THR A 88 6.48 -2.19 -16.15
C THR A 88 5.34 -2.82 -16.96
N PHE A 89 5.62 -3.26 -18.18
CA PHE A 89 4.61 -3.68 -19.15
C PHE A 89 4.65 -5.17 -19.53
N ALA A 90 5.69 -5.92 -19.12
CA ALA A 90 5.77 -7.36 -19.34
C ALA A 90 5.41 -8.12 -18.06
N PHE A 91 4.36 -8.95 -18.12
CA PHE A 91 3.97 -9.82 -17.02
C PHE A 91 4.36 -11.25 -17.35
N LYS A 92 4.88 -12.00 -16.39
CA LYS A 92 5.03 -13.44 -16.55
C LYS A 92 3.67 -14.08 -16.82
N GLN A 93 3.63 -15.30 -17.32
CA GLN A 93 2.38 -16.07 -17.30
C GLN A 93 2.18 -16.68 -15.92
N LEU A 94 0.94 -16.77 -15.44
CA LEU A 94 0.65 -17.54 -14.23
C LEU A 94 0.84 -19.03 -14.54
N LYS A 95 1.48 -19.77 -13.62
CA LYS A 95 1.61 -21.22 -13.72
C LYS A 95 0.23 -21.86 -13.69
N GLU A 96 0.08 -22.96 -14.44
CA GLU A 96 -1.07 -23.84 -14.25
C GLU A 96 -1.08 -24.37 -12.81
N ILE A 97 -2.24 -24.33 -12.16
CA ILE A 97 -2.37 -24.78 -10.78
C ILE A 97 -2.15 -26.29 -10.72
N ASN A 98 -1.21 -26.72 -9.87
CA ASN A 98 -1.01 -28.11 -9.56
C ASN A 98 -2.21 -28.64 -8.76
N GLU A 99 -2.94 -29.61 -9.32
CA GLU A 99 -4.14 -30.18 -8.71
C GLU A 99 -3.87 -30.88 -7.37
N THR A 100 -2.66 -31.41 -7.14
CA THR A 100 -2.27 -31.98 -5.84
C THR A 100 -2.14 -30.87 -4.80
N GLU A 101 -1.43 -29.78 -5.10
CA GLU A 101 -1.31 -28.61 -4.21
C GLU A 101 -2.69 -28.05 -3.85
N LYS A 102 -3.57 -27.90 -4.85
CA LYS A 102 -4.94 -27.42 -4.67
C LYS A 102 -5.76 -28.33 -3.75
N ARG A 103 -5.70 -29.65 -3.94
CA ARG A 103 -6.40 -30.62 -3.08
C ARG A 103 -5.86 -30.62 -1.65
N GLU A 104 -4.55 -30.47 -1.47
CA GLU A 104 -3.94 -30.35 -0.14
C GLU A 104 -4.39 -29.09 0.57
N TYR A 105 -4.43 -27.96 -0.15
CA TYR A 105 -4.96 -26.70 0.37
C TYR A 105 -6.44 -26.84 0.78
N GLN A 106 -7.29 -27.40 -0.08
CA GLN A 106 -8.70 -27.68 0.21
C GLN A 106 -8.90 -28.52 1.47
N LYS A 107 -8.09 -29.58 1.66
CA LYS A 107 -8.14 -30.42 2.86
C LYS A 107 -7.81 -29.65 4.14
N LYS A 108 -6.94 -28.64 4.09
CA LYS A 108 -6.55 -27.85 5.27
C LYS A 108 -7.73 -27.03 5.79
N TYR A 109 -8.48 -26.38 4.91
CA TYR A 109 -9.59 -25.51 5.33
C TYR A 109 -10.97 -26.16 5.31
N ALA A 110 -11.14 -27.37 4.74
CA ALA A 110 -12.41 -28.12 4.83
C ALA A 110 -12.86 -28.44 6.27
N LYS A 111 -11.95 -28.32 7.25
CA LYS A 111 -12.24 -28.49 8.68
C LYS A 111 -12.91 -27.25 9.29
N VAL A 112 -12.78 -26.09 8.66
CA VAL A 112 -13.40 -24.85 9.10
C VAL A 112 -14.89 -24.97 8.84
N ASN A 113 -15.73 -24.82 9.86
CA ASN A 113 -17.18 -24.84 9.74
C ASN A 113 -17.82 -24.12 10.93
N ASN A 114 -19.02 -23.58 10.74
CA ASN A 114 -19.82 -22.90 11.76
C ASN A 114 -19.11 -21.70 12.40
N VAL A 115 -18.29 -20.98 11.64
CA VAL A 115 -17.67 -19.73 12.12
C VAL A 115 -18.76 -18.70 12.38
N LYS A 116 -18.73 -18.09 13.56
CA LYS A 116 -19.71 -17.10 14.00
C LYS A 116 -19.06 -15.76 14.27
N LYS A 117 -19.85 -14.71 14.06
CA LYS A 117 -19.50 -13.35 14.46
C LYS A 117 -19.91 -13.14 15.92
N GLU A 118 -19.03 -12.53 16.69
CA GLU A 118 -19.19 -12.15 18.08
C GLU A 118 -19.04 -10.61 18.20
N ASP A 119 -20.14 -9.89 18.06
CA ASP A 119 -20.16 -8.41 18.07
C ASP A 119 -19.64 -7.81 19.40
N ASP A 120 -19.63 -8.63 20.45
CA ASP A 120 -19.24 -8.25 21.79
C ASP A 120 -17.97 -8.95 22.30
N LYS A 121 -17.23 -9.57 21.37
CA LYS A 121 -15.91 -10.22 21.56
C LYS A 121 -14.89 -9.35 22.29
N TYR A 122 -14.91 -8.06 22.00
CA TYR A 122 -14.06 -7.06 22.67
C TYR A 122 -14.91 -5.91 23.21
N LYS A 123 -14.58 -5.43 24.41
CA LYS A 123 -15.19 -4.25 25.05
C LYS A 123 -14.35 -2.99 24.85
N ASP A 124 -13.02 -3.12 24.82
CA ASP A 124 -12.08 -2.00 24.61
C ASP A 124 -11.00 -2.39 23.59
N VAL A 125 -10.92 -1.61 22.50
CA VAL A 125 -10.03 -1.86 21.36
C VAL A 125 -9.11 -0.68 21.15
N LEU A 126 -7.81 -0.93 20.95
CA LEU A 126 -6.83 0.07 20.52
C LEU A 126 -6.69 0.01 19.00
N LEU A 127 -7.15 1.05 18.29
CA LEU A 127 -6.99 1.16 16.84
C LEU A 127 -5.83 2.11 16.49
N LEU A 128 -4.86 1.56 15.78
CA LEU A 128 -3.67 2.25 15.32
C LEU A 128 -3.77 2.54 13.83
N GLY A 129 -3.49 3.78 13.43
CA GLY A 129 -3.56 4.23 12.03
C GLY A 129 -4.92 4.81 11.60
N ALA A 130 -5.78 5.20 12.54
CA ALA A 130 -7.14 5.72 12.26
C ALA A 130 -7.16 7.00 11.40
N THR A 131 -6.07 7.75 11.33
CA THR A 131 -5.95 8.93 10.45
C THR A 131 -5.56 8.57 9.01
N GLY A 132 -5.30 7.30 8.73
CA GLY A 132 -5.03 6.78 7.38
C GLY A 132 -6.32 6.48 6.62
N PHE A 133 -6.17 6.04 5.37
CA PHE A 133 -7.30 5.71 4.52
C PHE A 133 -7.99 4.40 4.94
N LEU A 134 -7.26 3.29 5.11
CA LEU A 134 -7.87 2.06 5.63
C LEU A 134 -8.35 2.23 7.09
N GLY A 135 -7.54 2.87 7.93
CA GLY A 135 -7.81 2.97 9.37
C GLY A 135 -9.12 3.69 9.69
N ILE A 136 -9.52 4.72 8.92
CA ILE A 136 -10.79 5.41 9.14
C ILE A 136 -12.01 4.56 8.75
N TYR A 137 -11.86 3.69 7.74
CA TYR A 137 -12.89 2.71 7.39
C TYR A 137 -12.97 1.56 8.38
N LEU A 138 -11.82 1.09 8.91
CA LEU A 138 -11.82 0.13 10.02
C LEU A 138 -12.50 0.71 11.25
N LEU A 139 -12.24 1.99 11.60
CA LEU A 139 -12.95 2.66 12.68
C LEU A 139 -14.46 2.65 12.44
N HIS A 140 -14.91 3.05 11.25
CA HIS A 140 -16.32 3.06 10.91
C HIS A 140 -16.96 1.67 11.02
N GLN A 141 -16.32 0.64 10.47
CA GLN A 141 -16.82 -0.73 10.55
C GLN A 141 -16.84 -1.28 11.98
N LEU A 142 -15.83 -0.99 12.82
CA LEU A 142 -15.84 -1.38 14.23
C LEU A 142 -16.98 -0.72 15.00
N LEU A 143 -17.29 0.55 14.69
CA LEU A 143 -18.40 1.27 15.32
C LEU A 143 -19.76 0.70 14.91
N LEU A 144 -19.89 0.18 13.68
CA LEU A 144 -21.11 -0.47 13.18
C LEU A 144 -21.27 -1.91 13.69
N GLU A 145 -20.19 -2.69 13.65
CA GLU A 145 -20.24 -4.14 13.77
C GLU A 145 -19.90 -4.66 15.17
N SER A 146 -19.42 -3.80 16.08
CA SER A 146 -19.09 -4.18 17.46
C SER A 146 -19.73 -3.26 18.49
N VAL A 147 -19.74 -3.69 19.75
CA VAL A 147 -20.11 -2.83 20.90
C VAL A 147 -18.91 -2.14 21.56
N ALA A 148 -17.69 -2.37 21.05
CA ALA A 148 -16.46 -1.93 21.69
C ALA A 148 -16.31 -0.41 21.78
N THR A 149 -15.72 0.08 22.86
CA THR A 149 -15.12 1.42 22.91
C THR A 149 -13.80 1.38 22.17
N ILE A 150 -13.60 2.31 21.23
CA ILE A 150 -12.43 2.36 20.37
C ILE A 150 -11.51 3.49 20.82
N THR A 151 -10.34 3.11 21.34
CA THR A 151 -9.26 4.04 21.68
C THR A 151 -8.37 4.27 20.47
N LEU A 152 -8.18 5.53 20.10
CA LEU A 152 -7.37 5.95 18.97
C LEU A 152 -6.08 6.59 19.48
N LEU A 153 -4.94 6.12 18.98
CA LEU A 153 -3.65 6.77 19.20
C LEU A 153 -3.35 7.72 18.03
N ILE A 154 -3.26 9.02 18.32
CA ILE A 154 -3.11 10.07 17.31
C ILE A 154 -1.93 10.97 17.67
N ARG A 155 -0.99 11.12 16.73
CA ARG A 155 0.06 12.14 16.84
C ARG A 155 -0.53 13.54 16.63
N ALA A 156 -0.41 14.37 17.66
CA ALA A 156 -0.89 15.75 17.70
C ALA A 156 -0.19 16.54 18.82
N ASP A 157 -0.13 17.86 18.69
CA ASP A 157 0.43 18.77 19.70
C ASP A 157 -0.57 19.07 20.83
N SER A 158 -1.86 18.78 20.62
CA SER A 158 -2.90 18.99 21.61
C SER A 158 -4.14 18.12 21.37
N MET A 159 -4.93 17.88 22.41
CA MET A 159 -6.15 17.06 22.34
C MET A 159 -7.17 17.67 21.37
N ARG A 160 -7.28 19.01 21.37
CA ARG A 160 -8.15 19.75 20.43
C ARG A 160 -7.75 19.49 18.97
N GLN A 161 -6.45 19.48 18.68
CA GLN A 161 -5.96 19.20 17.32
C GLN A 161 -6.26 17.74 16.93
N ALA A 162 -6.04 16.78 17.83
CA ALA A 162 -6.34 15.36 17.60
C ALA A 162 -7.83 15.14 17.33
N GLN A 163 -8.72 15.68 18.18
CA GLN A 163 -10.18 15.62 18.01
C GLN A 163 -10.64 16.22 16.69
N ASN A 164 -10.16 17.42 16.37
CA ASN A 164 -10.51 18.08 15.11
C ASN A 164 -10.02 17.30 13.89
N ARG A 165 -8.80 16.72 13.96
CA ARG A 165 -8.22 15.92 12.88
C ARG A 165 -9.07 14.69 12.61
N ILE A 166 -9.40 13.89 13.63
CA ILE A 166 -10.18 12.68 13.43
C ILE A 166 -11.63 12.98 13.03
N LYS A 167 -12.27 13.99 13.63
CA LYS A 167 -13.64 14.38 13.27
C LYS A 167 -13.74 14.77 11.80
N LYS A 168 -12.87 15.69 11.34
CA LYS A 168 -12.85 16.12 9.92
C LYS A 168 -12.57 14.96 8.97
N HIS A 169 -11.64 14.08 9.34
CA HIS A 169 -11.28 12.92 8.52
C HIS A 169 -12.44 11.91 8.41
N TYR A 170 -13.12 11.63 9.51
CA TYR A 170 -14.30 10.76 9.54
C TYR A 170 -15.44 11.34 8.71
N GLU A 171 -15.79 12.62 8.93
CA GLU A 171 -16.87 13.29 8.21
C GLU A 171 -16.58 13.46 6.72
N TYR A 172 -15.31 13.58 6.32
CA TYR A 172 -14.92 13.60 4.92
C TYR A 172 -15.37 12.33 4.19
N TYR A 173 -15.22 11.14 4.80
CA TYR A 173 -15.63 9.89 4.16
C TYR A 173 -17.11 9.58 4.37
N PHE A 174 -17.64 9.75 5.59
CA PHE A 174 -18.96 9.26 5.98
C PHE A 174 -20.05 10.34 6.08
N GLY A 175 -19.72 11.60 5.80
CA GLY A 175 -20.66 12.72 5.76
C GLY A 175 -20.67 13.57 7.04
N ASN A 176 -21.15 14.81 6.91
CA ASN A 176 -21.18 15.76 8.03
C ASN A 176 -22.07 15.27 9.17
N GLY A 177 -21.62 15.39 10.42
CA GLY A 177 -22.36 14.94 11.60
C GLY A 177 -22.32 13.43 11.86
N SER A 178 -21.75 12.62 10.96
CA SER A 178 -21.61 11.17 11.14
C SER A 178 -20.73 10.81 12.34
N TYR A 179 -19.69 11.61 12.63
CA TYR A 179 -18.81 11.39 13.78
C TYR A 179 -19.55 11.52 15.13
N ASP A 180 -20.47 12.49 15.23
CA ASP A 180 -21.12 12.81 16.49
C ASP A 180 -22.01 11.64 16.98
N GLN A 181 -22.54 10.84 16.06
CA GLN A 181 -23.32 9.62 16.34
C GLN A 181 -22.55 8.59 17.18
N TYR A 182 -21.23 8.52 16.97
CA TYR A 182 -20.36 7.52 17.58
C TYR A 182 -19.36 8.09 18.58
N SER A 183 -19.32 9.41 18.75
CA SER A 183 -18.30 10.10 19.56
C SER A 183 -18.16 9.55 20.99
N HIS A 184 -19.27 9.13 21.61
CA HIS A 184 -19.30 8.53 22.95
C HIS A 184 -18.53 7.20 23.08
N ARG A 185 -18.31 6.49 21.96
CA ARG A 185 -17.52 5.25 21.88
C ARG A 185 -16.08 5.47 21.42
N ILE A 186 -15.67 6.70 21.14
CA ILE A 186 -14.33 7.01 20.63
C ILE A 186 -13.53 7.72 21.73
N LYS A 187 -12.46 7.07 22.20
CA LYS A 187 -11.46 7.67 23.09
C LYS A 187 -10.23 8.06 22.27
N ILE A 188 -9.58 9.17 22.61
CA ILE A 188 -8.36 9.63 21.92
C ILE A 188 -7.24 9.75 22.94
N ILE A 189 -6.09 9.18 22.60
CA ILE A 189 -4.82 9.38 23.30
C ILE A 189 -3.82 10.00 22.33
N ILE A 190 -3.03 10.94 22.84
CA ILE A 190 -1.93 11.52 22.07
C ILE A 190 -0.71 10.66 22.28
N GLY A 191 -0.11 10.19 21.18
CA GLY A 191 1.08 9.36 21.23
C GLY A 191 1.73 9.20 19.87
N ASP A 192 2.91 8.60 19.87
CA ASP A 192 3.67 8.26 18.67
C ASP A 192 4.18 6.82 18.75
N LEU A 193 3.74 5.98 17.80
CA LEU A 193 4.09 4.55 17.75
C LEU A 193 5.58 4.29 17.54
N THR A 194 6.33 5.28 17.04
CA THR A 194 7.77 5.15 16.83
C THR A 194 8.57 5.30 18.13
N LEU A 195 7.95 5.81 19.20
CA LEU A 195 8.58 5.99 20.50
C LEU A 195 8.29 4.77 21.40
N ASP A 196 9.21 4.50 22.33
CA ASP A 196 8.97 3.52 23.38
C ASP A 196 7.74 3.90 24.20
N MET A 197 6.96 2.90 24.62
CA MET A 197 5.66 3.08 25.27
C MET A 197 4.70 4.02 24.52
N PHE A 198 4.84 4.11 23.20
CA PHE A 198 4.10 5.02 22.32
C PHE A 198 4.24 6.51 22.69
N GLY A 199 5.30 6.88 23.41
CA GLY A 199 5.50 8.24 23.91
C GLY A 199 4.59 8.62 25.09
N LEU A 200 3.90 7.65 25.68
CA LEU A 200 3.08 7.83 26.88
C LEU A 200 3.94 7.79 28.15
N THR A 201 3.44 8.35 29.25
CA THR A 201 4.04 8.10 30.56
C THR A 201 3.84 6.63 30.97
N GLU A 202 4.68 6.12 31.87
CA GLU A 202 4.53 4.74 32.36
C GLU A 202 3.15 4.46 32.96
N ASN A 203 2.56 5.44 33.65
CA ASN A 203 1.24 5.29 34.27
C ASN A 203 0.15 5.19 33.20
N GLU A 204 0.13 6.10 32.22
CA GLU A 204 -0.82 6.05 31.10
C GLU A 204 -0.69 4.75 30.30
N TYR A 205 0.55 4.30 30.06
CA TYR A 205 0.81 3.05 29.34
C TYR A 205 0.30 1.83 30.10
N LYS A 206 0.55 1.76 31.41
CA LYS A 206 0.07 0.67 32.28
C LYS A 206 -1.46 0.69 32.41
N GLU A 207 -2.05 1.87 32.59
CA GLU A 207 -3.50 2.02 32.64
C GLU A 207 -4.15 1.52 31.34
N LEU A 208 -3.64 1.96 30.18
CA LEU A 208 -4.10 1.51 28.88
C LEU A 208 -3.93 -0.01 28.72
N ALA A 209 -2.79 -0.56 29.11
CA ALA A 209 -2.49 -1.99 29.01
C ALA A 209 -3.41 -2.88 29.87
N ASN A 210 -4.02 -2.33 30.92
CA ASN A 210 -4.86 -3.07 31.86
C ASN A 210 -6.32 -3.24 31.40
N HIS A 211 -6.75 -2.56 30.34
CA HIS A 211 -8.14 -2.65 29.86
C HIS A 211 -8.29 -2.86 28.35
N ILE A 212 -7.26 -2.63 27.52
CA ILE A 212 -7.34 -2.93 26.08
C ILE A 212 -7.31 -4.45 25.86
N GLU A 213 -8.32 -5.00 25.20
CA GLU A 213 -8.47 -6.44 24.92
C GLU A 213 -8.01 -6.82 23.52
N ALA A 214 -8.00 -5.86 22.58
CA ALA A 214 -7.48 -6.08 21.23
C ALA A 214 -6.78 -4.85 20.66
N ILE A 215 -5.76 -5.09 19.85
CA ILE A 215 -4.97 -4.07 19.16
C ILE A 215 -5.15 -4.28 17.67
N ILE A 216 -5.69 -3.29 16.96
CA ILE A 216 -5.85 -3.33 15.50
C ILE A 216 -4.82 -2.40 14.88
N ASN A 217 -3.82 -2.97 14.24
CA ASN A 217 -2.73 -2.24 13.64
C ASN A 217 -2.91 -2.09 12.12
N SER A 218 -3.41 -0.92 11.71
CA SER A 218 -3.41 -0.46 10.32
C SER A 218 -2.34 0.61 10.05
N ALA A 219 -1.56 0.98 11.07
CA ALA A 219 -0.51 1.98 10.93
C ALA A 219 0.66 1.40 10.12
N ALA A 220 1.03 2.11 9.07
CA ALA A 220 2.25 1.87 8.33
C ALA A 220 2.69 3.19 7.70
N LEU A 221 4.01 3.40 7.65
CA LEU A 221 4.58 4.39 6.75
C LEU A 221 4.61 3.75 5.35
N VAL A 222 3.74 4.23 4.45
CA VAL A 222 3.48 3.65 3.11
C VAL A 222 4.33 4.34 2.01
N LYS A 223 5.51 4.85 2.34
CA LYS A 223 6.39 5.44 1.32
C LYS A 223 7.10 4.31 0.57
N HIS A 224 6.75 4.13 -0.70
CA HIS A 224 7.26 3.04 -1.55
C HIS A 224 8.71 3.22 -2.01
N MET A 225 9.27 4.42 -1.89
CA MET A 225 10.62 4.74 -2.36
C MET A 225 11.34 5.71 -1.42
N GLY A 226 12.52 5.28 -1.00
CA GLY A 226 13.52 6.05 -0.29
C GLY A 226 14.35 5.17 0.62
N LYS A 227 15.58 5.56 0.92
CA LYS A 227 16.13 5.16 2.23
C LYS A 227 15.10 5.67 3.22
N ASN A 228 14.67 4.76 4.05
CA ASN A 228 15.43 4.63 5.26
C ASN A 228 15.44 3.14 5.60
N SER A 229 16.62 2.59 5.84
CA SER A 229 16.71 1.50 6.81
C SER A 229 15.85 1.87 8.02
N GLU A 230 15.81 3.14 8.43
CA GLU A 230 14.85 3.68 9.40
C GLU A 230 13.37 3.49 9.04
N PHE A 231 12.85 3.55 7.80
CA PHE A 231 11.41 3.30 7.54
C PHE A 231 11.07 1.82 7.67
N GLU A 232 11.93 0.96 7.13
CA GLU A 232 11.81 -0.49 7.32
C GLU A 232 11.90 -0.82 8.82
N LEU A 233 12.89 -0.25 9.52
CA LEU A 233 13.09 -0.37 10.96
C LEU A 233 11.94 0.24 11.75
N ILE A 234 11.36 1.37 11.33
CA ILE A 234 10.24 2.04 12.02
C ILE A 234 9.00 1.17 11.91
N ASN A 235 8.64 0.69 10.70
CA ASN A 235 7.47 -0.18 10.54
C ASN A 235 7.62 -1.49 11.34
N VAL A 236 8.84 -2.02 11.45
CA VAL A 236 9.13 -3.20 12.28
C VAL A 236 9.09 -2.84 13.78
N LYS A 237 9.73 -1.74 14.19
CA LYS A 237 9.77 -1.25 15.57
C LYS A 237 8.39 -0.89 16.10
N ILE A 238 7.50 -0.36 15.26
CA ILE A 238 6.08 -0.17 15.61
C ILE A 238 5.46 -1.50 16.02
N VAL A 239 5.71 -2.57 15.27
CA VAL A 239 5.17 -3.91 15.57
C VAL A 239 5.84 -4.52 16.80
N GLU A 240 7.13 -4.31 17.01
CA GLU A 240 7.83 -4.68 18.25
C GLU A 240 7.22 -3.97 19.47
N ASN A 241 7.02 -2.66 19.40
CA ASN A 241 6.37 -1.87 20.46
C ASN A 241 4.94 -2.35 20.74
N ILE A 242 4.20 -2.75 19.71
CA ILE A 242 2.85 -3.34 19.85
C ILE A 242 2.91 -4.69 20.57
N VAL A 243 3.88 -5.54 20.22
CA VAL A 243 4.10 -6.82 20.89
C VAL A 243 4.47 -6.60 22.35
N ASP A 244 5.33 -5.63 22.65
CA ASP A 244 5.68 -5.28 24.02
C ASP A 244 4.47 -4.77 24.80
N PHE A 245 3.61 -3.94 24.22
CA PHE A 245 2.35 -3.52 24.82
C PHE A 245 1.38 -4.68 25.07
N ALA A 246 1.30 -5.63 24.14
CA ALA A 246 0.45 -6.80 24.28
C ALA A 246 0.88 -7.74 25.42
N LYS A 247 2.17 -7.72 25.81
CA LYS A 247 2.73 -8.50 26.93
C LYS A 247 2.48 -7.89 28.32
N ASN A 248 2.04 -6.63 28.41
CA ASN A 248 1.82 -5.94 29.68
C ASN A 248 0.34 -5.94 30.08
N GLY A 249 0.00 -5.99 31.37
CA GLY A 249 -1.41 -5.90 31.81
C GLY A 249 -2.24 -7.14 31.45
N ILE A 250 -3.42 -6.95 30.86
CA ILE A 250 -4.30 -8.06 30.45
C ILE A 250 -3.87 -8.68 29.11
N ASN A 251 -4.28 -9.92 28.85
CA ASN A 251 -4.07 -10.56 27.55
C ASN A 251 -4.80 -9.81 26.44
N LYS A 252 -4.15 -9.66 25.28
CA LYS A 252 -4.70 -8.94 24.13
C LYS A 252 -4.47 -9.69 22.84
N ASP A 253 -5.46 -9.66 21.95
CA ASP A 253 -5.31 -10.13 20.57
C ASP A 253 -4.71 -9.01 19.70
N ILE A 254 -3.69 -9.32 18.88
CA ILE A 254 -3.15 -8.38 17.88
C ILE A 254 -3.73 -8.69 16.51
N HIS A 255 -4.31 -7.71 15.84
CA HIS A 255 -4.82 -7.79 14.47
C HIS A 255 -4.00 -6.89 13.55
N HIS A 256 -3.14 -7.46 12.71
CA HIS A 256 -2.18 -6.72 11.92
C HIS A 256 -2.51 -6.69 10.42
N MET A 257 -2.59 -5.48 9.86
CA MET A 257 -2.82 -5.27 8.43
C MET A 257 -1.49 -5.40 7.66
N SER A 258 -1.36 -6.49 6.91
CA SER A 258 -0.26 -6.79 6.01
C SER A 258 -0.69 -6.63 4.55
N THR A 259 0.10 -7.11 3.60
CA THR A 259 -0.20 -7.04 2.17
C THR A 259 0.12 -8.35 1.47
N ILE A 260 -0.69 -8.71 0.47
CA ILE A 260 -0.36 -9.82 -0.42
C ILE A 260 0.86 -9.51 -1.29
N GLY A 261 1.23 -8.23 -1.45
CA GLY A 261 2.37 -7.80 -2.26
C GLY A 261 3.69 -8.48 -1.91
N ILE A 262 3.83 -8.99 -0.67
CA ILE A 262 4.99 -9.74 -0.20
C ILE A 262 5.31 -11.00 -1.03
N VAL A 263 4.36 -11.54 -1.79
CA VAL A 263 4.59 -12.67 -2.70
C VAL A 263 5.13 -12.22 -4.06
N TYR A 264 4.82 -11.00 -4.50
CA TYR A 264 4.96 -10.64 -5.90
C TYR A 264 6.43 -10.46 -6.34
N GLY A 265 7.23 -9.81 -5.51
CA GLY A 265 8.67 -9.64 -5.75
C GLY A 265 9.54 -10.73 -5.14
N ALA A 266 8.97 -11.74 -4.47
CA ALA A 266 9.73 -12.72 -3.72
C ALA A 266 10.18 -13.91 -4.58
N ASN A 267 11.37 -14.43 -4.31
CA ASN A 267 11.86 -15.69 -4.85
C ASN A 267 11.17 -16.85 -4.11
N MET A 268 9.95 -17.16 -4.55
CA MET A 268 9.19 -18.29 -4.03
C MET A 268 9.71 -19.62 -4.62
N GLU A 269 9.38 -20.72 -3.95
CA GLU A 269 9.77 -22.06 -4.38
C GLU A 269 9.31 -22.34 -5.82
N LYS A 270 10.23 -22.78 -6.70
CA LYS A 270 9.95 -22.90 -8.14
C LYS A 270 8.88 -23.93 -8.47
N SER A 271 8.77 -24.99 -7.67
CA SER A 271 7.76 -26.05 -7.79
C SER A 271 6.34 -25.55 -7.54
N LYS A 272 6.21 -24.50 -6.71
CA LYS A 272 4.94 -23.99 -6.24
C LYS A 272 4.16 -23.34 -7.37
N THR A 273 2.84 -23.55 -7.37
CA THR A 273 1.91 -22.98 -8.35
C THR A 273 0.85 -22.09 -7.72
N ILE A 274 0.60 -22.26 -6.42
CA ILE A 274 -0.36 -21.48 -5.63
C ILE A 274 0.25 -21.02 -4.30
N PHE A 275 0.05 -19.76 -3.93
CA PHE A 275 0.42 -19.17 -2.65
C PHE A 275 -0.83 -18.92 -1.81
N THR A 276 -0.91 -19.50 -0.62
CA THR A 276 -2.11 -19.60 0.23
C THR A 276 -1.93 -18.91 1.58
N GLU A 277 -2.96 -18.89 2.41
CA GLU A 277 -2.88 -18.39 3.80
C GLU A 277 -1.96 -19.23 4.69
N TYR A 278 -1.64 -20.46 4.30
CA TYR A 278 -0.78 -21.35 5.08
C TYR A 278 0.70 -21.18 4.75
N ASP A 279 1.02 -20.31 3.79
CA ASP A 279 2.37 -20.16 3.29
C ASP A 279 3.13 -19.03 3.98
N GLU A 280 4.40 -19.34 4.25
CA GLU A 280 5.35 -18.43 4.86
C GLU A 280 5.80 -17.35 3.88
N SER A 281 5.95 -16.13 4.40
CA SER A 281 6.54 -15.02 3.66
C SER A 281 8.07 -15.11 3.68
N THR A 282 8.73 -14.78 2.57
CA THR A 282 10.21 -14.76 2.47
C THR A 282 10.73 -13.36 2.16
N LEU A 283 11.98 -13.09 2.55
CA LEU A 283 12.72 -11.88 2.15
C LEU A 283 13.57 -12.12 0.90
N ASP A 284 13.74 -13.37 0.48
CA ASP A 284 14.51 -13.72 -0.70
C ASP A 284 13.85 -13.11 -1.96
N GLY A 285 14.65 -12.47 -2.82
CA GLY A 285 14.19 -11.75 -4.01
C GLY A 285 13.49 -10.41 -3.78
N LEU A 286 13.02 -10.11 -2.56
CA LEU A 286 12.31 -8.86 -2.28
C LEU A 286 13.26 -7.65 -2.19
N GLU A 287 13.18 -6.81 -3.22
CA GLU A 287 13.90 -5.54 -3.32
C GLU A 287 13.10 -4.37 -2.71
N ASN A 288 11.78 -4.36 -2.87
CA ASN A 288 10.92 -3.28 -2.40
C ASN A 288 10.94 -3.16 -0.86
N GLN A 289 11.43 -2.04 -0.34
CA GLN A 289 11.62 -1.82 1.11
C GLN A 289 10.30 -1.84 1.90
N TYR A 290 9.20 -1.35 1.32
CA TYR A 290 7.89 -1.44 1.96
C TYR A 290 7.48 -2.90 2.14
N LEU A 291 7.59 -3.73 1.09
CA LEU A 291 7.27 -5.16 1.17
C LEU A 291 8.17 -5.90 2.16
N ARG A 292 9.47 -5.58 2.17
CA ARG A 292 10.44 -6.14 3.14
C ARG A 292 10.04 -5.81 4.58
N SER A 293 9.63 -4.57 4.85
CA SER A 293 9.17 -4.15 6.18
C SER A 293 7.95 -4.95 6.64
N LYS A 294 7.01 -5.26 5.72
CA LYS A 294 5.83 -6.08 6.01
C LYS A 294 6.18 -7.52 6.30
N VAL A 295 7.09 -8.13 5.54
CA VAL A 295 7.59 -9.49 5.82
C VAL A 295 8.29 -9.56 7.19
N LYS A 296 9.10 -8.56 7.54
CA LYS A 296 9.76 -8.50 8.85
C LYS A 296 8.74 -8.34 9.99
N ALA A 297 7.75 -7.47 9.82
CA ALA A 297 6.64 -7.33 10.77
C ALA A 297 5.87 -8.64 10.99
N GLU A 298 5.54 -9.38 9.91
CA GLU A 298 4.90 -10.70 10.03
C GLU A 298 5.77 -11.68 10.83
N LYS A 299 7.09 -11.67 10.65
CA LYS A 299 8.02 -12.52 11.41
C LYS A 299 8.06 -12.16 12.91
N VAL A 300 8.03 -10.87 13.25
CA VAL A 300 7.95 -10.41 14.65
C VAL A 300 6.69 -10.98 15.33
N LEU A 301 5.53 -10.88 14.67
CA LEU A 301 4.27 -11.40 15.20
C LEU A 301 4.27 -12.93 15.36
N LYS A 302 4.80 -13.65 14.36
CA LYS A 302 4.94 -15.11 14.44
C LYS A 302 5.85 -15.55 15.60
N ASN A 303 6.95 -14.83 15.82
CA ASN A 303 7.83 -15.09 16.97
C ASN A 303 7.14 -14.77 18.30
N ALA A 304 6.39 -13.67 18.37
CA ALA A 304 5.62 -13.29 19.56
C ALA A 304 4.55 -14.34 19.91
N LYS A 305 3.96 -14.98 18.91
CA LYS A 305 3.01 -16.08 19.12
C LYS A 305 3.62 -17.27 19.84
N ASN A 306 4.87 -17.63 19.52
CA ASN A 306 5.60 -18.67 20.26
C ASN A 306 5.86 -18.30 21.74
N GLN A 307 5.66 -17.03 22.10
CA GLN A 307 5.78 -16.50 23.46
C GLN A 307 4.42 -16.24 24.12
N GLY A 308 3.31 -16.72 23.53
CA GLY A 308 1.96 -16.62 24.07
C GLY A 308 1.15 -15.40 23.62
N VAL A 309 1.69 -14.54 22.76
CA VAL A 309 0.96 -13.37 22.23
C VAL A 309 0.10 -13.79 21.04
N GLN A 310 -1.22 -13.71 21.19
CA GLN A 310 -2.13 -14.01 20.09
C GLN A 310 -2.07 -12.92 19.02
N SER A 311 -1.92 -13.33 17.76
CA SER A 311 -1.89 -12.40 16.64
C SER A 311 -2.49 -12.99 15.38
N SER A 312 -3.18 -12.15 14.60
CA SER A 312 -3.72 -12.43 13.28
C SER A 312 -3.19 -11.44 12.24
N ILE A 313 -2.96 -11.92 11.02
CA ILE A 313 -2.34 -11.21 9.91
C ILE A 313 -3.32 -11.17 8.74
N TYR A 314 -3.65 -9.97 8.28
CA TYR A 314 -4.59 -9.73 7.18
C TYR A 314 -3.82 -9.24 5.96
N ARG A 315 -3.54 -10.12 5.00
CA ARG A 315 -2.85 -9.81 3.76
C ARG A 315 -3.86 -9.31 2.73
N MET A 316 -3.89 -8.00 2.50
CA MET A 316 -4.76 -7.37 1.51
C MET A 316 -4.00 -6.94 0.24
N SER A 317 -4.74 -6.78 -0.85
CA SER A 317 -4.24 -6.23 -2.10
C SER A 317 -4.24 -4.69 -2.09
N GLY A 318 -4.03 -4.08 -3.27
CA GLY A 318 -4.09 -2.63 -3.43
C GLY A 318 -5.47 -2.09 -3.05
N ILE A 319 -5.51 -1.16 -2.09
CA ILE A 319 -6.74 -0.54 -1.61
C ILE A 319 -7.15 0.58 -2.55
N LEU A 320 -8.33 0.45 -3.16
CA LEU A 320 -8.84 1.40 -4.15
C LEU A 320 -9.89 2.33 -3.54
N PHE A 321 -11.00 2.61 -4.23
CA PHE A 321 -12.06 3.51 -3.77
C PHE A 321 -13.07 2.80 -2.86
N ASP A 322 -13.96 3.57 -2.25
CA ASP A 322 -15.23 3.11 -1.69
C ASP A 322 -16.21 2.80 -2.83
N SER A 323 -16.73 1.57 -2.86
CA SER A 323 -17.62 1.09 -3.93
C SER A 323 -18.96 1.86 -4.02
N LYS A 324 -19.45 2.38 -2.89
CA LYS A 324 -20.75 3.07 -2.76
C LYS A 324 -20.64 4.57 -3.02
N THR A 325 -19.55 5.20 -2.58
CA THR A 325 -19.37 6.67 -2.70
C THR A 325 -18.41 7.08 -3.81
N GLY A 326 -17.55 6.16 -4.28
CA GLY A 326 -16.46 6.45 -5.20
C GLY A 326 -15.29 7.20 -4.56
N LYS A 327 -15.36 7.56 -3.26
CA LYS A 327 -14.29 8.29 -2.59
C LYS A 327 -13.03 7.44 -2.55
N TYR A 328 -11.92 8.06 -2.96
CA TYR A 328 -10.58 7.50 -2.87
C TYR A 328 -9.82 8.15 -1.71
N GLN A 329 -8.61 7.66 -1.41
CA GLN A 329 -7.74 8.34 -0.44
C GLN A 329 -7.55 9.82 -0.80
N ILE A 330 -7.52 10.70 0.21
CA ILE A 330 -7.39 12.17 0.05
C ILE A 330 -6.19 12.51 -0.85
N ASN A 331 -5.02 11.94 -0.57
CA ASN A 331 -3.81 12.10 -1.38
C ASN A 331 -3.79 11.12 -2.55
N VAL A 332 -4.81 11.19 -3.42
CA VAL A 332 -4.98 10.24 -4.54
C VAL A 332 -3.77 10.19 -5.48
N ASN A 333 -3.04 11.31 -5.62
CA ASN A 333 -1.83 11.37 -6.46
C ASN A 333 -0.61 10.64 -5.85
N GLU A 334 -0.69 10.16 -4.62
CA GLU A 334 0.34 9.29 -4.01
C GLU A 334 0.04 7.79 -4.23
N SER A 335 -1.10 7.45 -4.85
CA SER A 335 -1.46 6.06 -5.13
C SER A 335 -0.88 5.60 -6.46
N SER A 336 0.06 4.66 -6.42
CA SER A 336 0.65 4.05 -7.63
C SER A 336 -0.41 3.43 -8.55
N ALA A 337 -1.46 2.81 -8.00
CA ALA A 337 -2.56 2.26 -8.79
C ALA A 337 -3.33 3.35 -9.54
N TYR A 338 -3.64 4.47 -8.86
CA TYR A 338 -4.28 5.61 -9.50
C TYR A 338 -3.40 6.21 -10.61
N ILE A 339 -2.12 6.44 -10.33
CA ILE A 339 -1.16 6.96 -11.32
C ILE A 339 -1.10 6.04 -12.54
N TYR A 340 -1.03 4.73 -12.31
CA TYR A 340 -0.95 3.70 -13.34
C TYR A 340 -2.13 3.75 -14.31
N TYR A 341 -3.36 3.56 -13.79
CA TYR A 341 -4.55 3.54 -14.63
C TYR A 341 -4.85 4.90 -15.27
N ARG A 342 -4.62 6.01 -14.55
CA ARG A 342 -4.78 7.37 -15.09
C ARG A 342 -3.86 7.60 -16.28
N ASN A 343 -2.58 7.22 -16.18
CA ASN A 343 -1.60 7.53 -17.22
C ASN A 343 -1.79 6.62 -18.44
N LEU A 344 -2.11 5.34 -18.26
CA LEU A 344 -2.52 4.46 -19.36
C LEU A 344 -3.72 5.03 -20.13
N TYR A 345 -4.73 5.52 -19.40
CA TYR A 345 -5.90 6.15 -20.01
C TYR A 345 -5.55 7.42 -20.79
N ARG A 346 -4.75 8.32 -20.20
CA ARG A 346 -4.33 9.58 -20.84
C ARG A 346 -3.49 9.35 -22.09
N LEU A 347 -2.62 8.34 -22.07
CA LEU A 347 -1.81 7.91 -23.21
C LEU A 347 -2.64 7.11 -24.24
N ARG A 348 -3.84 6.67 -23.86
CA ARG A 348 -4.73 5.82 -24.65
C ARG A 348 -4.08 4.49 -25.03
N ILE A 349 -3.38 3.87 -24.08
CA ILE A 349 -2.64 2.63 -24.28
C ILE A 349 -3.21 1.51 -23.41
N VAL A 350 -3.35 0.34 -24.00
CA VAL A 350 -3.60 -0.93 -23.33
C VAL A 350 -2.38 -1.82 -23.61
N PRO A 351 -1.57 -2.19 -22.59
CA PRO A 351 -0.47 -3.13 -22.79
C PRO A 351 -1.00 -4.51 -23.18
N SER A 352 -0.68 -4.98 -24.38
CA SER A 352 -1.26 -6.22 -24.96
C SER A 352 -0.78 -7.50 -24.26
N GLU A 353 0.40 -7.45 -23.64
CA GLU A 353 1.01 -8.56 -22.92
C GLU A 353 0.39 -8.77 -21.53
N ILE A 354 -0.32 -7.77 -20.98
CA ILE A 354 -0.95 -7.87 -19.66
C ILE A 354 -2.40 -8.35 -19.82
N GLN A 355 -2.58 -9.67 -19.87
CA GLN A 355 -3.91 -10.31 -19.96
C GLN A 355 -4.48 -10.74 -18.61
N ARG A 356 -3.72 -10.57 -17.53
CA ARG A 356 -4.16 -10.94 -16.18
C ARG A 356 -5.29 -10.04 -15.71
N LYS A 357 -6.21 -10.61 -14.94
CA LYS A 357 -7.18 -9.84 -14.17
C LYS A 357 -6.48 -9.22 -12.96
N MET A 358 -6.65 -7.92 -12.81
CA MET A 358 -6.25 -7.15 -11.64
C MET A 358 -7.41 -7.16 -10.66
N ASP A 359 -7.14 -7.46 -9.39
CA ASP A 359 -8.16 -7.36 -8.37
C ASP A 359 -8.59 -5.90 -8.19
N ILE A 360 -9.87 -5.70 -7.87
CA ILE A 360 -10.43 -4.39 -7.55
C ILE A 360 -11.00 -4.46 -6.14
N SER A 361 -10.11 -4.22 -5.17
CA SER A 361 -10.44 -4.35 -3.75
C SER A 361 -10.77 -2.97 -3.17
N CYS A 362 -12.07 -2.72 -3.04
CA CYS A 362 -12.62 -1.45 -2.55
C CYS A 362 -12.47 -1.34 -1.03
N VAL A 363 -12.13 -0.14 -0.52
CA VAL A 363 -11.78 0.08 0.89
C VAL A 363 -12.93 -0.27 1.84
N ASP A 364 -14.16 0.02 1.45
CA ASP A 364 -15.37 -0.27 2.23
C ASP A 364 -15.56 -1.78 2.40
N LYS A 365 -15.40 -2.56 1.32
CA LYS A 365 -15.51 -4.03 1.35
C LYS A 365 -14.32 -4.69 2.04
N ILE A 366 -13.10 -4.20 1.86
CA ILE A 366 -11.92 -4.68 2.60
C ILE A 366 -12.14 -4.48 4.10
N SER A 367 -12.55 -3.27 4.52
CA SER A 367 -12.75 -2.96 5.94
C SER A 367 -13.87 -3.80 6.57
N GLU A 368 -14.96 -4.02 5.84
CA GLU A 368 -16.07 -4.88 6.27
C GLU A 368 -15.60 -6.33 6.47
N ALA A 369 -14.89 -6.89 5.48
CA ALA A 369 -14.33 -8.24 5.54
C ALA A 369 -13.37 -8.39 6.73
N VAL A 370 -12.41 -7.46 6.88
CA VAL A 370 -11.44 -7.49 7.99
C VAL A 370 -12.14 -7.45 9.33
N VAL A 371 -13.09 -6.52 9.55
CA VAL A 371 -13.77 -6.41 10.85
C VAL A 371 -14.61 -7.65 11.15
N LYS A 372 -15.29 -8.23 10.16
CA LYS A 372 -16.00 -9.51 10.34
C LYS A 372 -15.05 -10.63 10.76
N LEU A 373 -13.87 -10.73 10.15
CA LEU A 373 -12.86 -11.71 10.55
C LEU A 373 -12.30 -11.43 11.96
N ILE A 374 -12.03 -10.17 12.31
CA ILE A 374 -11.57 -9.77 13.66
C ILE A 374 -12.58 -10.20 14.73
N LEU A 375 -13.87 -9.99 14.46
CA LEU A 375 -14.97 -10.33 15.35
C LEU A 375 -15.42 -11.79 15.22
N SER A 376 -14.75 -12.63 14.42
CA SER A 376 -15.11 -14.04 14.29
C SER A 376 -14.50 -14.90 15.40
N ASP A 377 -15.13 -16.03 15.70
CA ASP A 377 -14.61 -17.05 16.63
C ASP A 377 -13.55 -17.97 16.00
N ASP A 378 -13.18 -17.75 14.73
CA ASP A 378 -12.19 -18.58 14.05
C ASP A 378 -10.77 -18.41 14.62
N ARG A 379 -10.15 -19.56 14.90
CA ARG A 379 -8.76 -19.68 15.36
C ARG A 379 -7.99 -20.75 14.58
N SER A 380 -8.51 -21.21 13.44
CA SER A 380 -7.96 -22.34 12.67
C SER A 380 -6.64 -22.01 11.96
N ASN A 381 -6.45 -20.75 11.57
CA ASN A 381 -5.20 -20.17 11.07
C ASN A 381 -5.27 -18.64 11.23
N ASP A 382 -4.16 -18.04 11.56
CA ASP A 382 -4.10 -16.62 11.90
C ASP A 382 -3.88 -15.71 10.70
N VAL A 383 -3.61 -16.28 9.53
CA VAL A 383 -3.36 -15.54 8.30
C VAL A 383 -4.60 -15.57 7.42
N TYR A 384 -4.97 -14.42 6.88
CA TYR A 384 -6.10 -14.24 5.98
C TYR A 384 -5.67 -13.50 4.71
N HIS A 385 -6.17 -13.92 3.55
CA HIS A 385 -5.99 -13.20 2.28
C HIS A 385 -7.28 -12.43 1.97
N VAL A 386 -7.29 -11.14 2.26
CA VAL A 386 -8.46 -10.27 2.08
C VAL A 386 -8.37 -9.58 0.72
N ILE A 387 -8.74 -10.32 -0.32
CA ILE A 387 -8.59 -9.93 -1.72
C ILE A 387 -9.89 -10.20 -2.46
N ASN A 388 -10.33 -9.26 -3.29
CA ASN A 388 -11.50 -9.48 -4.15
C ASN A 388 -11.15 -10.48 -5.28
N PRO A 389 -11.77 -11.67 -5.34
CA PRO A 389 -11.49 -12.64 -6.41
C PRO A 389 -12.06 -12.21 -7.77
N ASN A 390 -12.95 -11.21 -7.80
CA ASN A 390 -13.66 -10.77 -9.01
C ASN A 390 -12.94 -9.61 -9.72
N GLY A 391 -11.71 -9.85 -10.16
CA GLY A 391 -10.89 -8.84 -10.85
C GLY A 391 -11.33 -8.53 -12.30
N LEU A 392 -10.78 -7.45 -12.85
CA LEU A 392 -10.95 -7.01 -14.24
C LEU A 392 -9.60 -6.90 -14.94
N THR A 393 -9.57 -7.09 -16.26
CA THR A 393 -8.40 -6.79 -17.09
C THR A 393 -8.18 -5.28 -17.18
N ILE A 394 -6.94 -4.86 -17.48
CA ILE A 394 -6.62 -3.45 -17.73
C ILE A 394 -7.54 -2.87 -18.82
N LYS A 395 -7.79 -3.63 -19.89
CA LYS A 395 -8.69 -3.23 -20.97
C LYS A 395 -10.11 -2.95 -20.48
N GLU A 396 -10.68 -3.81 -19.64
CA GLU A 396 -12.01 -3.60 -19.05
C GLU A 396 -12.06 -2.34 -18.17
N ILE A 397 -11.02 -2.11 -17.35
CA ILE A 397 -10.93 -0.92 -16.49
C ILE A 397 -10.88 0.37 -17.33
N LEU A 398 -10.01 0.41 -18.34
CA LEU A 398 -9.85 1.61 -19.18
C LEU A 398 -11.09 1.88 -20.06
N ASN A 399 -11.80 0.84 -20.48
CA ASN A 399 -13.09 1.00 -21.17
C ASN A 399 -14.15 1.65 -20.27
N CYS A 400 -14.15 1.36 -18.96
CA CYS A 400 -15.05 2.03 -18.02
C CYS A 400 -14.78 3.55 -17.95
N PHE A 401 -13.53 3.98 -18.08
CA PHE A 401 -13.19 5.42 -18.13
C PHE A 401 -13.66 6.09 -19.41
N LYS A 402 -13.56 5.42 -20.56
CA LYS A 402 -14.08 5.93 -21.85
C LYS A 402 -15.57 6.27 -21.74
N ASP A 403 -16.32 5.41 -21.08
CA ASP A 403 -17.75 5.59 -20.86
C ASP A 403 -18.08 6.80 -19.97
N CYS A 404 -17.21 7.15 -19.01
CA CYS A 404 -17.39 8.33 -18.15
C CYS A 404 -17.36 9.65 -18.93
N GLU A 405 -16.55 9.72 -19.98
CA GLU A 405 -16.34 10.96 -20.75
C GLU A 405 -17.36 11.13 -21.88
N ASN A 406 -18.28 10.17 -22.07
CA ASN A 406 -19.20 10.10 -23.21
C ASN A 406 -18.50 10.26 -24.58
N ASN A 407 -17.19 10.02 -24.63
CA ASN A 407 -16.36 10.30 -25.77
C ASN A 407 -16.09 9.00 -26.53
N LYS A 408 -17.05 8.66 -27.40
CA LYS A 408 -16.98 7.43 -28.22
C LYS A 408 -15.78 7.43 -29.18
N ASP A 409 -15.20 8.60 -29.46
CA ASP A 409 -14.10 8.79 -30.39
C ASP A 409 -12.72 8.49 -29.77
N ILE A 410 -12.63 8.27 -28.46
CA ILE A 410 -11.37 7.81 -27.84
C ILE A 410 -11.10 6.37 -28.27
N ILE A 411 -10.06 6.18 -29.09
CA ILE A 411 -9.56 4.87 -29.49
C ILE A 411 -8.38 4.51 -28.58
N MET A 412 -8.51 3.40 -27.86
CA MET A 412 -7.42 2.80 -27.09
C MET A 412 -6.56 1.95 -28.01
N LYS A 413 -5.24 2.14 -27.96
CA LYS A 413 -4.25 1.40 -28.74
C LYS A 413 -3.77 0.21 -27.90
N GLU A 414 -3.98 -0.99 -28.40
CA GLU A 414 -3.35 -2.19 -27.84
C GLU A 414 -1.93 -2.29 -28.40
N LEU A 415 -0.92 -2.19 -27.53
CA LEU A 415 0.48 -2.11 -27.93
C LEU A 415 1.32 -3.11 -27.12
N SER A 416 2.28 -3.76 -27.78
CA SER A 416 3.33 -4.56 -27.12
C SER A 416 4.30 -3.66 -26.35
N VAL A 417 5.12 -4.24 -25.46
CA VAL A 417 6.16 -3.48 -24.74
C VAL A 417 7.06 -2.70 -25.70
N GLU A 418 7.49 -3.35 -26.79
CA GLU A 418 8.35 -2.74 -27.81
C GLU A 418 7.66 -1.56 -28.51
N GLU A 419 6.39 -1.72 -28.87
CA GLU A 419 5.59 -0.67 -29.49
C GLU A 419 5.37 0.52 -28.53
N ILE A 420 5.15 0.25 -27.25
CA ILE A 420 5.02 1.28 -26.21
C ILE A 420 6.34 2.07 -26.08
N TYR A 421 7.49 1.38 -26.04
CA TYR A 421 8.79 2.07 -25.97
C TYR A 421 9.08 2.87 -27.25
N ASN A 422 8.73 2.35 -28.42
CA ASN A 422 8.83 3.07 -29.68
C ASN A 422 7.91 4.30 -29.73
N TYR A 423 6.74 4.23 -29.10
CA TYR A 423 5.83 5.36 -28.97
C TYR A 423 6.40 6.44 -28.03
N TYR A 424 6.95 6.06 -26.88
CA TYR A 424 7.65 6.96 -25.95
C TYR A 424 8.75 7.79 -26.63
N LYS A 425 9.58 7.17 -27.48
CA LYS A 425 10.68 7.87 -28.18
C LYS A 425 10.21 8.94 -29.17
N LYS A 426 8.96 8.86 -29.64
CA LYS A 426 8.42 9.74 -30.71
C LYS A 426 7.47 10.81 -30.20
N THR A 427 7.11 10.77 -28.91
CA THR A 427 6.11 11.68 -28.36
C THR A 427 6.71 12.95 -27.77
N ASP A 428 5.85 13.92 -27.49
CA ASP A 428 6.22 15.20 -26.88
C ASP A 428 6.63 15.06 -25.40
N THR A 429 7.22 16.11 -24.85
CA THR A 429 7.67 16.13 -23.46
C THR A 429 6.54 15.86 -22.47
N LYS A 430 5.30 16.27 -22.74
CA LYS A 430 4.18 16.08 -21.80
C LYS A 430 3.77 14.61 -21.72
N GLU A 431 3.71 13.91 -22.84
CA GLU A 431 3.44 12.46 -22.85
C GLU A 431 4.62 11.66 -22.31
N GLN A 432 5.87 12.08 -22.58
CA GLN A 432 7.05 11.47 -21.98
C GLN A 432 7.02 11.51 -20.45
N GLU A 433 6.56 12.62 -19.84
CA GLU A 433 6.39 12.70 -18.38
C GLU A 433 5.35 11.70 -17.85
N LEU A 434 4.27 11.42 -18.60
CA LEU A 434 3.30 10.39 -18.20
C LEU A 434 3.91 8.98 -18.21
N PHE A 435 4.77 8.69 -19.19
CA PHE A 435 5.51 7.44 -19.24
C PHE A 435 6.52 7.31 -18.11
N LYS A 436 7.25 8.38 -17.81
CA LYS A 436 8.18 8.42 -16.68
C LYS A 436 7.46 8.10 -15.38
N GLN A 437 6.31 8.73 -15.12
CA GLN A 437 5.49 8.38 -13.96
C GLN A 437 5.10 6.89 -13.93
N LEU A 438 4.74 6.28 -15.07
CA LEU A 438 4.44 4.85 -15.12
C LEU A 438 5.62 3.96 -14.71
N VAL A 439 6.82 4.26 -15.21
CA VAL A 439 7.98 3.38 -15.01
C VAL A 439 8.80 3.67 -13.75
N PHE A 440 8.59 4.84 -13.12
CA PHE A 440 9.30 5.25 -11.89
C PHE A 440 8.40 5.37 -10.65
N GLU A 441 7.11 5.69 -10.79
CA GLU A 441 6.20 5.86 -9.63
C GLU A 441 5.31 4.63 -9.37
N CYS A 442 5.31 3.65 -10.29
CA CYS A 442 4.49 2.44 -10.19
C CYS A 442 5.32 1.16 -10.00
N GLU A 443 6.44 1.21 -9.27
CA GLU A 443 7.36 0.06 -9.09
C GLU A 443 6.68 -1.23 -8.60
N ILE A 444 5.61 -1.13 -7.79
CA ILE A 444 4.85 -2.30 -7.33
C ILE A 444 4.23 -3.11 -8.48
N VAL A 445 3.97 -2.47 -9.62
CA VAL A 445 3.48 -3.15 -10.84
C VAL A 445 4.56 -4.08 -11.39
N ASN A 446 5.84 -3.70 -11.28
CA ASN A 446 6.95 -4.54 -11.71
C ASN A 446 7.00 -5.81 -10.87
N ASP A 447 6.82 -5.70 -9.55
CA ASP A 447 6.76 -6.86 -8.67
C ASP A 447 5.58 -7.76 -9.03
N ILE A 448 4.38 -7.20 -9.27
CA ILE A 448 3.21 -7.96 -9.72
C ILE A 448 3.50 -8.72 -11.03
N GLY A 449 4.17 -8.06 -11.98
CA GLY A 449 4.56 -8.65 -13.27
C GLY A 449 5.57 -9.80 -13.13
N LYS A 450 6.48 -9.75 -12.14
CA LYS A 450 7.49 -10.78 -11.86
C LYS A 450 6.91 -12.06 -11.24
N CYS A 451 5.74 -11.99 -10.61
CA CYS A 451 5.09 -13.11 -9.97
C CYS A 451 4.43 -14.04 -11.00
N ASP A 452 4.67 -15.35 -10.94
CA ASP A 452 4.00 -16.37 -11.77
C ASP A 452 3.10 -17.31 -10.95
N LEU A 453 2.87 -17.00 -9.67
CA LEU A 453 2.05 -17.79 -8.76
C LEU A 453 0.60 -17.31 -8.74
N ASN A 454 -0.31 -18.28 -8.62
CA ASN A 454 -1.70 -18.01 -8.29
C ASN A 454 -1.82 -17.66 -6.80
N ILE A 455 -2.74 -16.77 -6.45
CA ILE A 455 -3.04 -16.44 -5.05
C ILE A 455 -4.28 -17.21 -4.62
N GLY A 456 -4.12 -18.09 -3.63
CA GLY A 456 -5.20 -18.84 -2.99
C GLY A 456 -5.71 -18.11 -1.75
N GLY A 457 -7.00 -17.78 -1.75
CA GLY A 457 -7.71 -17.14 -0.63
C GLY A 457 -9.02 -17.83 -0.30
N ASP A 458 -9.24 -19.06 -0.80
CA ASP A 458 -10.48 -19.82 -0.70
C ASP A 458 -10.90 -20.04 0.75
N ARG A 459 -9.95 -20.25 1.68
CA ARG A 459 -10.28 -20.35 3.11
C ARG A 459 -10.87 -19.04 3.62
N THR A 460 -10.21 -17.92 3.35
CA THR A 460 -10.68 -16.60 3.81
C THR A 460 -12.05 -16.29 3.22
N ILE A 461 -12.25 -16.57 1.94
CA ILE A 461 -13.55 -16.41 1.26
C ILE A 461 -14.61 -17.28 1.95
N PHE A 462 -14.31 -18.56 2.20
CA PHE A 462 -15.23 -19.49 2.84
C PHE A 462 -15.66 -19.03 4.24
N ILE A 463 -14.72 -18.53 5.05
CA ILE A 463 -15.01 -17.96 6.38
C ILE A 463 -15.92 -16.73 6.24
N LEU A 464 -15.58 -15.81 5.35
CA LEU A 464 -16.37 -14.60 5.11
C LEU A 464 -17.80 -14.92 4.68
N GLU A 465 -17.99 -15.95 3.84
CA GLU A 465 -19.33 -16.41 3.43
C GLU A 465 -20.16 -16.90 4.63
N GLN A 466 -19.54 -17.61 5.59
CA GLN A 466 -20.21 -18.00 6.83
C GLN A 466 -20.57 -16.81 7.72
N LEU A 467 -19.77 -15.74 7.66
CA LEU A 467 -20.03 -14.46 8.34
C LEU A 467 -21.00 -13.54 7.58
N GLY A 468 -21.64 -14.05 6.52
CA GLY A 468 -22.63 -13.32 5.73
C GLY A 468 -22.02 -12.27 4.78
N PHE A 469 -20.71 -12.30 4.56
CA PHE A 469 -20.02 -11.42 3.62
C PHE A 469 -19.81 -12.11 2.28
N LYS A 470 -20.00 -11.37 1.18
CA LYS A 470 -19.63 -11.82 -0.16
C LYS A 470 -18.90 -10.72 -0.90
N TRP A 471 -17.85 -11.11 -1.60
CA TRP A 471 -17.19 -10.22 -2.55
C TRP A 471 -18.11 -9.96 -3.74
N GLU A 472 -18.48 -8.70 -3.93
CA GLU A 472 -19.21 -8.26 -5.10
C GLU A 472 -18.25 -8.06 -6.27
N LYS A 473 -18.75 -8.31 -7.49
CA LYS A 473 -18.03 -7.93 -8.70
C LYS A 473 -18.05 -6.42 -8.80
N VAL A 474 -16.88 -5.79 -8.69
CA VAL A 474 -16.74 -4.37 -8.96
C VAL A 474 -16.76 -4.19 -10.48
N GLY A 475 -17.76 -3.48 -10.96
CA GLY A 475 -18.04 -3.34 -12.37
C GLY A 475 -17.94 -1.90 -12.84
N ARG A 476 -18.66 -1.65 -13.93
CA ARG A 476 -18.69 -0.37 -14.60
C ARG A 476 -19.23 0.75 -13.71
N GLU A 477 -20.30 0.50 -12.96
CA GLU A 477 -20.98 1.54 -12.17
C GLU A 477 -20.10 2.08 -11.05
N GLU A 478 -19.40 1.20 -10.32
CA GLU A 478 -18.51 1.59 -9.24
C GLU A 478 -17.28 2.34 -9.75
N ILE A 479 -16.69 1.89 -10.87
CA ILE A 479 -15.55 2.58 -11.50
C ILE A 479 -15.95 3.97 -12.00
N ILE A 480 -17.12 4.11 -12.62
CA ILE A 480 -17.66 5.42 -13.06
C ILE A 480 -17.85 6.33 -11.86
N ARG A 481 -18.42 5.82 -10.77
CA ARG A 481 -18.63 6.58 -9.53
C ARG A 481 -17.30 7.10 -8.96
N ALA A 482 -16.30 6.24 -8.90
CA ALA A 482 -14.95 6.61 -8.46
C ALA A 482 -14.31 7.67 -9.35
N TYR A 483 -14.42 7.53 -10.67
CA TYR A 483 -13.92 8.50 -11.63
C TYR A 483 -14.51 9.90 -11.38
N HIS A 484 -15.82 10.01 -11.19
CA HIS A 484 -16.48 11.30 -10.93
C HIS A 484 -16.09 11.87 -9.57
N ALA A 485 -16.09 11.07 -8.51
CA ALA A 485 -15.72 11.51 -7.16
C ALA A 485 -14.28 12.08 -7.11
N ILE A 486 -13.33 11.44 -7.79
CA ILE A 486 -11.94 11.92 -7.89
C ILE A 486 -11.85 13.24 -8.68
N ARG A 487 -12.70 13.46 -9.69
CA ARG A 487 -12.72 14.73 -10.44
C ARG A 487 -13.34 15.87 -9.64
N GLU A 488 -14.39 15.60 -8.87
CA GLU A 488 -15.05 16.59 -8.02
C GLU A 488 -14.13 17.07 -6.89
N SER A 489 -13.40 16.16 -6.26
CA SER A 489 -12.43 16.53 -5.22
C SER A 489 -11.36 17.49 -5.76
N LYS A 490 -10.85 17.26 -6.97
CA LYS A 490 -9.88 18.16 -7.65
C LYS A 490 -10.47 19.53 -7.99
N LYS A 491 -11.71 19.59 -8.48
CA LYS A 491 -12.39 20.86 -8.81
C LYS A 491 -12.64 21.74 -7.59
N SER A 492 -12.86 21.12 -6.43
CA SER A 492 -13.16 21.85 -5.20
C SER A 492 -12.00 22.72 -4.67
N GLY A 493 -10.79 22.63 -5.26
CA GLY A 493 -9.66 23.51 -4.95
C GLY A 493 -9.18 23.48 -3.50
N LYS A 494 -9.76 22.60 -2.67
CA LYS A 494 -9.39 22.44 -1.28
C LYS A 494 -8.06 21.69 -1.26
N LYS A 495 -6.96 22.45 -1.19
CA LYS A 495 -5.74 22.03 -0.48
C LYS A 495 -6.17 21.66 0.95
N GLN A 496 -6.69 20.45 1.13
CA GLN A 496 -7.04 19.92 2.44
C GLN A 496 -5.98 18.87 2.77
N TYR A 497 -4.92 19.42 3.39
CA TYR A 497 -3.88 18.81 4.23
C TYR A 497 -3.12 17.60 3.70
#